data_AF-A0A2W6N8W5-F1
#
_entry.id   AF-A0A2W6N8W5-F1
#
_cell.length_a   1.000
_cell.length_b   1.000
_cell.length_c   1.000
_cell.angle_alpha   90.00
_cell.angle_beta   90.00
_cell.angle_gamma   90.00
#
_symmetry.space_group_name_H-M   'P 1'
#
loop_
_entity.id
_entity.type
_entity.pdbx_description
1 polymer ?
#
loop_
_entity_poly.entity_id
_entity_poly.type
_entity_poly.pdbx_seq_one_letter_code
_entity_poly.pdbx_strand_id
1 'polypeptide(L)'
;MMKRSIIFILDVIYLVCLVLTSLVSFTVFAGGLIWISFWINLVASYAAITALWLFVRYVMQNMERFRRFVPGYIAIGTVLVIYVGCVIFYGLFTGIADQGLRWFVLLHVVTAAVAFMLCAILLIYIRSASQHEGHEQFNAASLSSIEQALEQLLNTMQNPSNLSADHDRNRKSVESMIELVKYSDPITPASMERTDRQMLMDIELLNEELALQYGAGEVIDSERLAMQISRIQSRLRERNQQILIHKS
;
A
#
# COMPACT_ATOMS: atom_id res chain seq x y z
N MET A 1 -1.62 -16.02 20.79
CA MET A 1 -1.51 -17.50 20.74
C MET A 1 -2.03 -18.10 19.45
N MET A 2 -3.23 -17.74 18.97
CA MET A 2 -3.86 -18.37 17.79
C MET A 2 -3.01 -18.33 16.50
N LYS A 3 -2.44 -17.16 16.12
CA LYS A 3 -1.58 -17.03 14.92
C LYS A 3 -0.36 -17.96 14.93
N ARG A 4 0.25 -18.20 16.10
CA ARG A 4 1.43 -19.07 16.24
C ARG A 4 1.08 -20.54 16.05
N SER A 5 -0.10 -20.96 16.52
CA SER A 5 -0.62 -22.31 16.31
C SER A 5 -0.93 -22.59 14.83
N ILE A 6 -1.47 -21.63 14.09
CA ILE A 6 -1.83 -21.85 12.68
C ILE A 6 -0.57 -21.90 11.79
N ILE A 7 0.44 -21.07 12.07
CA ILE A 7 1.74 -21.15 11.37
C ILE A 7 2.42 -22.51 11.64
N PHE A 8 2.35 -23.00 12.89
CA PHE A 8 2.87 -24.33 13.21
C PHE A 8 2.16 -25.44 12.42
N ILE A 9 0.82 -25.39 12.32
CA ILE A 9 0.05 -26.34 11.51
C ILE A 9 0.49 -26.28 10.04
N LEU A 10 0.69 -25.08 9.48
CA LEU A 10 1.17 -24.90 8.12
C LEU A 10 2.56 -25.53 7.91
N ASP A 11 3.48 -25.33 8.86
CA ASP A 11 4.84 -25.91 8.80
C ASP A 11 4.80 -27.44 8.88
N VAL A 12 3.90 -28.01 9.69
CA VAL A 12 3.66 -29.46 9.74
C VAL A 12 3.10 -29.98 8.41
N ILE A 13 2.11 -29.30 7.82
CA ILE A 13 1.57 -29.67 6.51
C ILE A 13 2.66 -29.65 5.44
N TYR A 14 3.50 -28.61 5.44
CA TYR A 14 4.64 -28.51 4.52
C TYR A 14 5.60 -29.69 4.66
N LEU A 15 5.96 -30.06 5.90
CA LEU A 15 6.83 -31.20 6.16
C LEU A 15 6.19 -32.51 5.69
N VAL A 16 4.90 -32.70 5.96
CA VAL A 16 4.14 -33.88 5.47
C VAL A 16 4.14 -33.93 3.95
N CYS A 17 3.93 -32.80 3.26
CA CYS A 17 4.00 -32.74 1.79
C CYS A 17 5.39 -33.12 1.28
N LEU A 18 6.48 -32.61 1.87
CA LEU A 18 7.83 -32.98 1.47
C LEU A 18 8.08 -34.48 1.65
N VAL A 19 7.73 -35.04 2.82
CA VAL A 19 7.90 -36.47 3.10
C VAL A 19 7.08 -37.32 2.14
N LEU A 20 5.83 -36.93 1.87
CA LEU A 20 4.97 -37.64 0.92
C LEU A 20 5.54 -37.59 -0.50
N THR A 21 6.03 -36.42 -0.93
CA THR A 21 6.70 -36.28 -2.23
C THR A 21 7.95 -37.16 -2.30
N SER A 22 8.79 -37.17 -1.27
CA SER A 22 9.93 -38.10 -1.21
C SER A 22 9.46 -39.54 -1.33
N LEU A 23 8.49 -39.96 -0.50
CA LEU A 23 8.01 -41.33 -0.45
C LEU A 23 7.50 -41.76 -1.83
N VAL A 24 6.62 -40.98 -2.44
CA VAL A 24 6.09 -41.24 -3.78
C VAL A 24 7.20 -41.32 -4.81
N SER A 25 8.15 -40.38 -4.80
CA SER A 25 9.28 -40.39 -5.73
C SER A 25 10.12 -41.65 -5.58
N PHE A 26 10.52 -42.01 -4.36
CA PHE A 26 11.38 -43.16 -4.09
C PHE A 26 10.66 -44.50 -4.30
N THR A 27 9.33 -44.59 -4.09
CA THR A 27 8.59 -45.85 -4.29
C THR A 27 8.17 -46.07 -5.74
N VAL A 28 7.66 -45.03 -6.42
CA VAL A 28 7.12 -45.14 -7.79
C VAL A 28 8.25 -45.15 -8.82
N PHE A 29 9.33 -44.41 -8.55
CA PHE A 29 10.44 -44.25 -9.48
C PHE A 29 11.75 -44.82 -8.92
N ALA A 30 11.68 -45.89 -8.11
CA ALA A 30 12.84 -46.54 -7.50
C ALA A 30 13.91 -46.96 -8.52
N GLY A 31 13.50 -47.42 -9.71
CA GLY A 31 14.42 -47.75 -10.82
C GLY A 31 15.07 -46.52 -11.48
N GLY A 32 14.57 -45.33 -11.18
CA GLY A 32 15.00 -44.03 -11.69
C GLY A 32 16.17 -43.39 -10.93
N LEU A 33 16.61 -43.95 -9.79
CA LEU A 33 17.57 -43.30 -8.89
C LEU A 33 18.92 -42.93 -9.52
N ILE A 34 19.35 -43.72 -10.51
CA ILE A 34 20.61 -43.53 -11.23
C ILE A 34 20.49 -42.40 -12.26
N TRP A 35 19.27 -42.03 -12.64
CA TRP A 35 18.98 -41.12 -13.73
C TRP A 35 18.86 -39.68 -13.25
N ILE A 36 19.38 -38.74 -14.05
CA ILE A 36 19.37 -37.30 -13.72
C ILE A 36 17.92 -36.75 -13.73
N SER A 37 17.07 -37.29 -14.60
CA SER A 37 15.65 -36.93 -14.71
C SER A 37 14.91 -37.02 -13.37
N PHE A 38 15.18 -38.08 -12.59
CA PHE A 38 14.63 -38.30 -11.26
C PHE A 38 14.97 -37.16 -10.29
N TRP A 39 16.25 -36.80 -10.20
CA TRP A 39 16.72 -35.76 -9.29
C TRP A 39 16.20 -34.38 -9.67
N ILE A 40 16.13 -34.08 -10.97
CA ILE A 40 15.56 -32.82 -11.46
C ILE A 40 14.08 -32.71 -11.08
N ASN A 41 13.30 -33.78 -11.28
CA ASN A 41 11.89 -33.77 -10.91
C ASN A 41 11.69 -33.62 -9.40
N LEU A 42 12.50 -34.31 -8.58
CA LEU A 42 12.43 -34.23 -7.13
C LEU A 42 12.74 -32.81 -6.63
N VAL A 43 13.83 -32.21 -7.12
CA VAL A 43 14.22 -30.83 -6.77
C VAL A 43 13.16 -29.83 -7.23
N ALA A 44 12.65 -29.97 -8.45
CA ALA A 44 11.58 -29.11 -8.97
C ALA A 44 10.31 -29.20 -8.11
N SER A 45 9.95 -30.41 -7.67
CA SER A 45 8.80 -30.65 -6.79
C SER A 45 8.98 -29.94 -5.45
N TYR A 46 10.15 -30.07 -4.82
CA TYR A 46 10.46 -29.36 -3.58
C TYR A 46 10.44 -27.85 -3.75
N ALA A 47 11.00 -27.33 -4.85
CA ALA A 47 10.98 -25.91 -5.15
C ALA A 47 9.53 -25.39 -5.29
N ALA A 48 8.66 -26.13 -5.98
CA ALA A 48 7.26 -25.76 -6.17
C ALA A 48 6.47 -25.78 -4.84
N ILE A 49 6.61 -26.83 -4.05
CA ILE A 49 5.96 -26.94 -2.72
C ILE A 49 6.46 -25.83 -1.79
N THR A 50 7.77 -25.55 -1.80
CA THR A 50 8.37 -24.51 -0.96
C THR A 50 7.92 -23.11 -1.39
N ALA A 51 7.82 -22.82 -2.69
CA ALA A 51 7.31 -21.56 -3.18
C ALA A 51 5.85 -21.32 -2.75
N LEU A 52 4.99 -22.35 -2.85
CA LEU A 52 3.61 -22.27 -2.40
C LEU A 52 3.52 -22.07 -0.88
N TRP A 53 4.33 -22.81 -0.09
CA TRP A 53 4.38 -22.64 1.36
C TRP A 53 4.84 -21.25 1.77
N LEU A 54 5.91 -20.72 1.16
CA LEU A 54 6.39 -19.36 1.40
C LEU A 54 5.30 -18.33 1.14
N PHE A 55 4.56 -18.49 0.04
CA PHE A 55 3.45 -17.61 -0.32
C PHE A 55 2.31 -17.66 0.72
N VAL A 56 1.86 -18.87 1.10
CA VAL A 56 0.78 -19.02 2.10
C VAL A 56 1.22 -18.45 3.45
N ARG A 57 2.46 -18.72 3.86
CA ARG A 57 3.05 -18.17 5.09
C ARG A 57 3.09 -16.64 5.05
N TYR A 58 3.52 -16.07 3.94
CA TYR A 58 3.55 -14.62 3.73
C TYR A 58 2.14 -14.00 3.85
N VAL A 59 1.14 -14.61 3.20
CA VAL A 59 -0.26 -14.17 3.26
C VAL A 59 -0.81 -14.21 4.69
N MET A 60 -0.55 -15.29 5.42
CA MET A 60 -1.01 -15.44 6.81
C MET A 60 -0.36 -14.43 7.76
N GLN A 61 0.93 -14.14 7.57
CA GLN A 61 1.65 -13.15 8.37
C GLN A 61 1.18 -11.72 8.07
N ASN A 62 0.79 -11.45 6.82
CA ASN A 62 0.41 -10.12 6.33
C ASN A 62 -1.10 -10.04 5.99
N MET A 63 -1.95 -10.66 6.81
CA MET A 63 -3.37 -10.86 6.49
C MET A 63 -4.14 -9.54 6.28
N GLU A 64 -3.75 -8.46 6.94
CA GLU A 64 -4.35 -7.13 6.73
C GLU A 64 -4.06 -6.60 5.32
N ARG A 65 -2.83 -6.76 4.84
CA ARG A 65 -2.44 -6.38 3.47
C ARG A 65 -3.10 -7.28 2.43
N PHE A 66 -3.23 -8.57 2.73
CA PHE A 66 -3.96 -9.51 1.89
C PHE A 66 -5.43 -9.10 1.72
N ARG A 67 -6.11 -8.74 2.81
CA ARG A 67 -7.53 -8.32 2.78
C ARG A 67 -7.76 -7.05 1.94
N ARG A 68 -6.76 -6.17 1.83
CA ARG A 68 -6.85 -4.98 0.98
C ARG A 68 -6.67 -5.31 -0.50
N PHE A 69 -5.76 -6.23 -0.85
CA PHE A 69 -5.45 -6.60 -2.24
C PHE A 69 -5.80 -8.05 -2.59
N VAL A 70 -6.99 -8.49 -2.18
CA VAL A 70 -7.44 -9.89 -2.35
C VAL A 70 -7.28 -10.39 -3.80
N PRO A 71 -7.72 -9.66 -4.85
CA PRO A 71 -7.61 -10.16 -6.22
C PRO A 71 -6.16 -10.39 -6.67
N GLY A 72 -5.24 -9.50 -6.30
CA GLY A 72 -3.83 -9.60 -6.67
C GLY A 72 -3.15 -10.80 -6.01
N TYR A 73 -3.37 -11.00 -4.71
CA TYR A 73 -2.81 -12.17 -4.02
C TYR A 73 -3.47 -13.49 -4.46
N ILE A 74 -4.77 -13.51 -4.77
CA ILE A 74 -5.41 -14.69 -5.35
C ILE A 74 -4.75 -15.06 -6.69
N ALA A 75 -4.46 -14.08 -7.55
CA ALA A 75 -3.79 -14.33 -8.82
C ALA A 75 -2.40 -14.98 -8.63
N ILE A 76 -1.60 -14.51 -7.66
CA ILE A 76 -0.30 -15.13 -7.32
C ILE A 76 -0.51 -16.58 -6.85
N GLY A 77 -1.48 -16.81 -5.97
CA GLY A 77 -1.84 -18.14 -5.51
C GLY A 77 -2.19 -19.08 -6.66
N THR A 78 -3.02 -18.62 -7.61
CA THR A 78 -3.41 -19.38 -8.81
C THR A 78 -2.19 -19.75 -9.66
N VAL A 79 -1.27 -18.82 -9.91
CA VAL A 79 -0.04 -19.09 -10.67
C VAL A 79 0.80 -20.17 -9.99
N LEU A 80 0.96 -20.09 -8.66
CA LEU A 80 1.74 -21.07 -7.90
C LEU A 80 1.08 -22.46 -7.87
N VAL A 81 -0.25 -22.52 -7.75
CA VAL A 81 -1.00 -23.78 -7.81
C VAL A 81 -0.87 -24.43 -9.19
N ILE A 82 -0.99 -23.64 -10.28
CA ILE A 82 -0.76 -24.11 -11.65
C ILE A 82 0.67 -24.62 -11.80
N TYR A 83 1.66 -23.88 -11.31
CA TYR A 83 3.07 -24.28 -11.36
C TYR A 83 3.30 -25.63 -10.65
N VAL A 84 2.78 -25.82 -9.44
CA VAL A 84 2.82 -27.10 -8.73
C VAL A 84 2.16 -28.21 -9.56
N GLY A 85 0.98 -27.94 -10.13
CA GLY A 85 0.28 -28.88 -11.01
C GLY A 85 1.10 -29.30 -12.23
N CYS A 86 1.77 -28.35 -12.89
CA CYS A 86 2.68 -28.64 -14.01
C CYS A 86 3.85 -29.51 -13.57
N VAL A 87 4.49 -29.21 -12.44
CA VAL A 87 5.64 -30.00 -11.94
C VAL A 87 5.21 -31.43 -11.60
N ILE A 88 4.06 -31.61 -10.95
CA ILE A 88 3.49 -32.95 -10.67
C ILE A 88 3.21 -33.69 -11.99
N PHE A 89 2.62 -33.00 -12.96
CA PHE A 89 2.32 -33.58 -14.28
C PHE A 89 3.59 -34.03 -15.00
N TYR A 90 4.65 -33.21 -15.02
CA TYR A 90 5.95 -33.59 -15.58
C TYR A 90 6.53 -34.80 -14.86
N GLY A 91 6.34 -34.88 -13.54
CA GLY A 91 6.78 -36.00 -12.72
C GLY A 91 6.22 -37.35 -13.16
N LEU A 92 5.02 -37.41 -13.74
CA LEU A 92 4.45 -38.65 -14.29
C LEU A 92 5.26 -39.22 -15.45
N PHE A 93 6.00 -38.38 -16.17
CA PHE A 93 6.82 -38.77 -17.32
C PHE A 93 8.28 -39.03 -16.97
N THR A 94 8.66 -38.93 -15.69
CA THR A 94 10.05 -39.11 -15.23
C THR A 94 10.66 -40.44 -15.70
N GLY A 95 9.88 -41.53 -15.72
CA GLY A 95 10.37 -42.85 -16.10
C GLY A 95 10.81 -43.00 -17.57
N ILE A 96 10.38 -42.09 -18.47
CA ILE A 96 10.80 -42.06 -19.88
C ILE A 96 11.59 -40.80 -20.23
N ALA A 97 11.76 -39.89 -19.28
CA ALA A 97 12.31 -38.56 -19.50
C ALA A 97 13.77 -38.57 -19.98
N ASP A 98 14.54 -39.62 -19.68
CA ASP A 98 15.94 -39.70 -20.08
C ASP A 98 16.15 -39.79 -21.59
N GLN A 99 15.17 -40.35 -22.33
CA GLN A 99 15.21 -40.35 -23.81
C GLN A 99 15.11 -38.94 -24.39
N GLY A 100 14.56 -38.00 -23.62
CA GLY A 100 14.33 -36.60 -23.99
C GLY A 100 14.83 -35.63 -22.94
N LEU A 101 15.93 -35.93 -22.25
CA LEU A 101 16.36 -35.19 -21.05
C LEU A 101 16.45 -33.67 -21.29
N ARG A 102 16.98 -33.25 -22.45
CA ARG A 102 17.07 -31.82 -22.82
C ARG A 102 15.70 -31.13 -22.81
N TRP A 103 14.69 -31.77 -23.41
CA TRP A 103 13.33 -31.23 -23.46
C TRP A 103 12.66 -31.26 -22.10
N PHE A 104 12.90 -32.32 -21.32
CA PHE A 104 12.39 -32.44 -19.95
C PHE A 104 12.92 -31.32 -19.06
N VAL A 105 14.23 -31.07 -19.07
CA VAL A 105 14.84 -29.95 -18.33
C VAL A 105 14.32 -28.61 -18.82
N LEU A 106 14.22 -28.42 -20.14
CA LEU A 106 13.73 -27.17 -20.73
C LEU A 106 12.29 -26.87 -20.28
N LEU A 107 11.41 -27.88 -20.21
CA LEU A 107 10.06 -27.70 -19.69
C LEU A 107 10.06 -27.22 -18.24
N HIS A 108 10.85 -27.83 -17.36
CA HIS A 108 10.93 -27.36 -15.97
C HIS A 108 11.45 -25.93 -15.86
N VAL A 109 12.54 -25.60 -16.57
CA VAL A 109 13.17 -24.28 -16.53
C VAL A 109 12.24 -23.21 -17.08
N VAL A 110 11.62 -23.43 -18.24
CA VAL A 110 10.69 -22.48 -18.86
C VAL A 110 9.47 -22.28 -17.97
N THR A 111 8.89 -23.36 -17.44
CA THR A 111 7.71 -23.26 -16.57
C THR A 111 8.04 -22.45 -15.30
N ALA A 112 9.19 -22.72 -14.68
CA ALA A 112 9.65 -21.97 -13.51
C ALA A 112 9.90 -20.48 -13.84
N ALA A 113 10.54 -20.18 -14.98
CA ALA A 113 10.79 -18.82 -15.42
C ALA A 113 9.49 -18.05 -15.68
N VAL A 114 8.51 -18.66 -16.34
CA VAL A 114 7.20 -18.05 -16.59
C VAL A 114 6.46 -17.80 -15.28
N ALA A 115 6.41 -18.78 -14.37
CA ALA A 115 5.78 -18.61 -13.06
C ALA A 115 6.44 -17.47 -12.27
N PHE A 116 7.77 -17.39 -12.29
CA PHE A 116 8.52 -16.32 -11.64
C PHE A 116 8.20 -14.95 -12.23
N MET A 117 8.21 -14.82 -13.57
CA MET A 117 7.87 -13.57 -14.24
C MET A 117 6.44 -13.11 -13.93
N LEU A 118 5.46 -14.02 -13.98
CA LEU A 118 4.07 -13.70 -13.65
C LEU A 118 3.93 -13.25 -12.19
N CYS A 119 4.55 -13.96 -11.25
CA CYS A 119 4.56 -13.56 -9.84
C CYS A 119 5.22 -12.19 -9.64
N ALA A 120 6.33 -11.92 -10.32
CA ALA A 120 7.02 -10.64 -10.24
C ALA A 120 6.15 -9.48 -10.77
N ILE A 121 5.51 -9.66 -11.92
CA ILE A 121 4.58 -8.66 -12.50
C ILE A 121 3.41 -8.41 -11.54
N LEU A 122 2.80 -9.46 -10.99
CA LEU A 122 1.71 -9.33 -10.03
C LEU A 122 2.15 -8.62 -8.74
N LEU A 123 3.36 -8.89 -8.24
CA LEU A 123 3.91 -8.19 -7.08
C LEU A 123 4.13 -6.70 -7.35
N ILE A 124 4.64 -6.35 -8.54
CA ILE A 124 4.79 -4.96 -8.98
C ILE A 124 3.42 -4.28 -9.06
N TYR A 125 2.42 -4.95 -9.64
CA TYR A 125 1.05 -4.45 -9.72
C TYR A 125 0.45 -4.20 -8.33
N ILE A 126 0.52 -5.15 -7.41
CA ILE A 126 0.03 -5.00 -6.02
C ILE A 126 0.73 -3.83 -5.33
N ARG A 127 2.05 -3.69 -5.51
CA ARG A 127 2.82 -2.59 -4.93
C ARG A 127 2.37 -1.24 -5.50
N SER A 128 2.20 -1.15 -6.81
CA SER A 128 1.73 0.06 -7.49
C SER A 128 0.33 0.44 -7.04
N ALA A 129 -0.63 -0.51 -7.04
CA ALA A 129 -1.99 -0.29 -6.58
C ALA A 129 -2.02 0.19 -5.12
N SER A 130 -1.18 -0.38 -4.25
CA SER A 130 -1.09 0.05 -2.86
C SER A 130 -0.56 1.47 -2.66
N GLN A 131 0.27 1.95 -3.59
CA GLN A 131 0.71 3.34 -3.58
C GLN A 131 -0.42 4.25 -4.05
N HIS A 132 -1.14 3.91 -5.11
CA HIS A 132 -2.22 4.76 -5.65
C HIS A 132 -3.38 4.91 -4.66
N GLU A 133 -3.86 3.82 -4.03
CA GLU A 133 -4.92 3.90 -3.01
C GLU A 133 -4.49 4.71 -1.78
N GLY A 134 -3.23 4.60 -1.37
CA GLY A 134 -2.69 5.36 -0.24
C GLY A 134 -2.65 6.86 -0.51
N HIS A 135 -2.37 7.27 -1.76
CA HIS A 135 -2.40 8.68 -2.14
C HIS A 135 -3.85 9.18 -2.21
N GLU A 136 -4.78 8.46 -2.84
CA GLU A 136 -6.18 8.92 -2.94
C GLU A 136 -6.85 9.08 -1.57
N GLN A 137 -6.62 8.14 -0.64
CA GLN A 137 -7.21 8.21 0.69
C GLN A 137 -6.56 9.29 1.58
N PHE A 138 -5.27 9.59 1.37
CA PHE A 138 -4.58 10.69 2.04
C PHE A 138 -5.02 12.07 1.48
N ASN A 139 -5.28 12.16 0.17
CA ASN A 139 -5.64 13.41 -0.50
C ASN A 139 -7.05 13.89 -0.12
N ALA A 140 -8.03 12.99 0.00
CA ALA A 140 -9.35 13.36 0.52
C ALA A 140 -9.31 13.76 2.01
N ALA A 141 -8.42 13.16 2.80
CA ALA A 141 -8.24 13.49 4.21
C ALA A 141 -7.53 14.84 4.42
N SER A 142 -6.62 15.25 3.52
CA SER A 142 -5.89 16.52 3.68
C SER A 142 -6.80 17.74 3.61
N LEU A 143 -7.72 17.78 2.62
CA LEU A 143 -8.61 18.93 2.43
C LEU A 143 -9.62 19.06 3.59
N SER A 144 -10.17 17.93 4.05
CA SER A 144 -11.05 17.91 5.22
C SER A 144 -10.30 18.33 6.50
N SER A 145 -9.01 17.98 6.62
CA SER A 145 -8.18 18.43 7.76
C SER A 145 -7.91 19.93 7.71
N ILE A 146 -7.67 20.49 6.51
CA ILE A 146 -7.52 21.95 6.31
C ILE A 146 -8.82 22.68 6.67
N GLU A 147 -9.98 22.17 6.23
CA GLU A 147 -11.29 22.73 6.60
C GLU A 147 -11.47 22.77 8.12
N GLN A 148 -11.24 21.64 8.79
CA GLN A 148 -11.35 21.55 10.25
C GLN A 148 -10.39 22.49 10.98
N ALA A 149 -9.14 22.60 10.50
CA ALA A 149 -8.16 23.50 11.11
C ALA A 149 -8.56 24.98 10.95
N LEU A 150 -9.13 25.36 9.80
CA LEU A 150 -9.67 26.71 9.59
C LEU A 150 -10.91 26.98 10.44
N GLU A 151 -11.81 26.00 10.62
CA GLU A 151 -12.95 26.12 11.53
C GLU A 151 -12.50 26.31 12.99
N GLN A 152 -11.47 25.57 13.41
CA GLN A 152 -10.86 25.75 14.74
C GLN A 152 -10.24 27.14 14.89
N LEU A 153 -9.48 27.59 13.89
CA LEU A 153 -8.89 28.94 13.86
C LEU A 153 -9.98 30.02 13.97
N LEU A 154 -11.08 29.87 13.23
CA LEU A 154 -12.22 30.78 13.28
C LEU A 154 -12.84 30.83 14.68
N ASN A 155 -13.03 29.67 15.31
CA ASN A 155 -13.57 29.57 16.66
C ASN A 155 -12.64 30.24 17.69
N THR A 156 -11.32 30.07 17.57
CA THR A 156 -10.34 30.74 18.42
C THR A 156 -10.40 32.27 18.26
N MET A 157 -10.69 32.76 17.04
CA MET A 157 -10.86 34.19 16.77
C MET A 157 -12.19 34.77 17.29
N GLN A 158 -13.18 33.95 17.65
CA GLN A 158 -14.47 34.43 18.19
C GLN A 158 -14.40 34.92 19.64
N ASN A 159 -13.21 34.94 20.27
CA ASN A 159 -13.05 35.40 21.64
C ASN A 159 -13.46 36.90 21.77
N PRO A 160 -14.45 37.25 22.60
CA PRO A 160 -15.09 38.58 22.61
C PRO A 160 -14.22 39.73 23.13
N SER A 161 -13.00 39.46 23.58
CA SER A 161 -12.11 40.43 24.21
C SER A 161 -11.38 41.38 23.24
N ASN A 162 -11.36 41.11 21.92
CA ASN A 162 -10.70 41.95 20.92
C ASN A 162 -11.65 42.36 19.77
N LEU A 163 -12.48 43.37 20.00
CA LEU A 163 -13.45 43.92 19.03
C LEU A 163 -12.83 45.03 18.15
N SER A 164 -11.69 44.76 17.50
CA SER A 164 -11.11 45.70 16.53
C SER A 164 -11.61 45.45 15.11
N ALA A 165 -11.64 46.50 14.27
CA ALA A 165 -12.04 46.38 12.87
C ALA A 165 -11.11 45.46 12.06
N ASP A 166 -9.82 45.45 12.39
CA ASP A 166 -8.83 44.56 11.76
C ASP A 166 -9.06 43.10 12.16
N HIS A 167 -9.49 42.86 13.40
CA HIS A 167 -9.84 41.52 13.86
C HIS A 167 -11.06 40.96 13.13
N ASP A 168 -12.11 41.75 12.95
CA ASP A 168 -13.29 41.33 12.17
C ASP A 168 -12.96 41.11 10.69
N ARG A 169 -12.02 41.89 10.12
CA ARG A 169 -11.54 41.68 8.75
C ARG A 169 -10.78 40.35 8.61
N ASN A 170 -9.90 40.05 9.55
CA ASN A 170 -9.16 38.79 9.58
C ASN A 170 -10.10 37.59 9.74
N ARG A 171 -11.13 37.72 10.60
CA ARG A 171 -12.19 36.71 10.77
C ARG A 171 -12.93 36.43 9.46
N LYS A 172 -13.38 37.47 8.75
CA LYS A 172 -14.03 37.35 7.44
C LYS A 172 -13.13 36.69 6.38
N SER A 173 -11.82 36.95 6.43
CA SER A 173 -10.86 36.27 5.56
C SER A 173 -10.79 34.77 5.83
N VAL A 174 -10.85 34.34 7.10
CA VAL A 174 -10.91 32.92 7.47
C VAL A 174 -12.23 32.29 7.05
N GLU A 175 -13.38 32.96 7.27
CA GLU A 175 -14.69 32.50 6.78
C GLU A 175 -14.67 32.29 5.25
N SER A 176 -14.12 33.23 4.49
CA SER A 176 -13.96 33.11 3.04
C SER A 176 -13.05 31.94 2.63
N MET A 177 -12.01 31.65 3.41
CA MET A 177 -11.14 30.49 3.15
C MET A 177 -11.87 29.16 3.39
N ILE A 178 -12.69 29.06 4.45
CA ILE A 178 -13.52 27.88 4.71
C ILE A 178 -14.47 27.62 3.55
N GLU A 179 -15.17 28.65 3.08
CA GLU A 179 -16.04 28.54 1.89
C GLU A 179 -15.25 28.08 0.66
N LEU A 180 -14.05 28.64 0.44
CA LEU A 180 -13.20 28.26 -0.67
C LEU A 180 -12.82 26.77 -0.59
N VAL A 181 -12.43 26.27 0.59
CA VAL A 181 -12.10 24.84 0.80
C VAL A 181 -13.33 23.95 0.55
N LYS A 182 -14.49 24.33 1.09
CA LYS A 182 -15.74 23.55 1.00
C LYS A 182 -16.22 23.33 -0.44
N TYR A 183 -15.98 24.30 -1.32
CA TYR A 183 -16.30 24.20 -2.74
C TYR A 183 -15.10 23.80 -3.62
N SER A 184 -13.96 23.48 -3.02
CA SER A 184 -12.78 22.97 -3.74
C SER A 184 -12.91 21.48 -4.03
N ASP A 185 -12.23 21.03 -5.09
CA ASP A 185 -12.15 19.61 -5.38
C ASP A 185 -11.32 18.86 -4.33
N PRO A 186 -11.87 17.80 -3.70
CA PRO A 186 -11.14 16.96 -2.75
C PRO A 186 -10.01 16.15 -3.38
N ILE A 187 -9.96 16.02 -4.71
CA ILE A 187 -8.92 15.24 -5.40
C ILE A 187 -7.67 16.10 -5.60
N THR A 188 -6.74 16.06 -4.64
CA THR A 188 -5.41 16.67 -4.76
C THR A 188 -4.47 15.78 -5.59
N PRO A 189 -3.72 16.30 -6.58
CA PRO A 189 -2.60 15.58 -7.21
C PRO A 189 -1.46 15.29 -6.22
N ALA A 190 -0.76 14.16 -6.36
CA ALA A 190 0.36 13.80 -5.47
C ALA A 190 1.48 14.87 -5.41
N SER A 191 1.66 15.66 -6.48
CA SER A 191 2.61 16.78 -6.52
C SER A 191 2.29 17.90 -5.53
N MET A 192 1.04 18.01 -5.04
CA MET A 192 0.58 19.07 -4.14
C MET A 192 0.42 18.61 -2.69
N GLU A 193 0.63 17.34 -2.37
CA GLU A 193 0.48 16.79 -1.02
C GLU A 193 1.37 17.50 0.01
N ARG A 194 2.60 17.85 -0.40
CA ARG A 194 3.53 18.58 0.46
C ARG A 194 3.03 19.99 0.76
N THR A 195 2.39 20.63 -0.21
CA THR A 195 1.80 21.97 -0.07
C THR A 195 0.60 21.93 0.88
N ASP A 196 -0.28 20.93 0.74
CA ASP A 196 -1.42 20.74 1.64
C ASP A 196 -0.96 20.52 3.10
N ARG A 197 0.04 19.65 3.32
CA ARG A 197 0.61 19.43 4.67
C ARG A 197 1.21 20.69 5.27
N GLN A 198 1.95 21.45 4.46
CA GLN A 198 2.56 22.69 4.93
C GLN A 198 1.49 23.75 5.26
N MET A 199 0.42 23.82 4.48
CA MET A 199 -0.72 24.71 4.76
C MET A 199 -1.42 24.33 6.06
N LEU A 200 -1.68 23.04 6.28
CA LEU A 200 -2.27 22.55 7.53
C LEU A 200 -1.41 22.93 8.74
N MET A 201 -0.10 22.67 8.67
CA MET A 201 0.82 22.99 9.76
C MET A 201 0.88 24.50 10.05
N ASP A 202 0.85 25.33 9.01
CA ASP A 202 0.83 26.79 9.19
C ASP A 202 -0.49 27.27 9.84
N ILE A 203 -1.63 26.64 9.54
CA ILE A 203 -2.92 26.94 10.18
C ILE A 203 -2.92 26.52 11.65
N GLU A 204 -2.43 25.31 11.95
CA GLU A 204 -2.34 24.79 13.32
C GLU A 204 -1.42 25.65 14.20
N LEU A 205 -0.24 26.01 13.69
CA LEU A 205 0.70 26.90 14.39
C LEU A 205 0.08 28.28 14.65
N LEU A 206 -0.66 28.83 13.67
CA LEU A 206 -1.36 30.10 13.85
C LEU A 206 -2.45 30.00 14.93
N ASN A 207 -3.18 28.89 14.94
CA ASN A 207 -4.22 28.65 15.93
C ASN A 207 -3.64 28.51 17.34
N GLU A 208 -2.52 27.80 17.50
CA GLU A 208 -1.80 27.66 18.76
C GLU A 208 -1.24 29.01 19.25
N GLU A 209 -0.60 29.79 18.35
CA GLU A 209 -0.08 31.12 18.66
C GLU A 209 -1.19 32.05 19.16
N LEU A 210 -2.34 32.08 18.49
CA LEU A 210 -3.49 32.87 18.91
C LEU A 210 -4.08 32.40 20.25
N ALA A 211 -4.24 31.09 20.44
CA ALA A 211 -4.77 30.54 21.69
C ALA A 211 -3.88 30.91 22.89
N LEU A 212 -2.56 30.87 22.71
CA LEU A 212 -1.59 31.29 23.73
C LEU A 212 -1.68 32.80 24.02
N GLN A 213 -1.72 33.64 22.99
CA GLN A 213 -1.83 35.10 23.15
C GLN A 213 -3.13 35.50 23.86
N TYR A 214 -4.26 34.88 23.49
CA TYR A 214 -5.53 35.10 24.17
C TYR A 214 -5.51 34.61 25.62
N GLY A 215 -4.90 33.45 25.89
CA GLY A 215 -4.77 32.90 27.25
C GLY A 215 -3.87 33.74 28.15
N ALA A 216 -2.83 34.36 27.58
CA ALA A 216 -1.92 35.26 28.28
C ALA A 216 -2.48 36.70 28.43
N GLY A 217 -3.57 37.03 27.74
CA GLY A 217 -4.12 38.40 27.69
C GLY A 217 -3.21 39.39 26.96
N GLU A 218 -2.34 38.89 26.06
CA GLU A 218 -1.44 39.73 25.27
C GLU A 218 -2.19 40.47 24.15
N VAL A 219 -1.68 41.65 23.80
CA VAL A 219 -2.19 42.41 22.66
C VAL A 219 -1.72 41.73 21.37
N ILE A 220 -2.66 41.26 20.57
CA ILE A 220 -2.39 40.62 19.28
C ILE A 220 -1.80 41.64 18.31
N ASP A 221 -0.67 41.29 17.69
CA ASP A 221 -0.13 42.01 16.55
C ASP A 221 -1.00 41.76 15.32
N SER A 222 -1.93 42.69 15.06
CA SER A 222 -2.92 42.59 14.00
C SER A 222 -2.30 42.56 12.60
N GLU A 223 -1.14 43.21 12.41
CA GLU A 223 -0.42 43.24 11.13
C GLU A 223 0.23 41.89 10.84
N ARG A 224 0.91 41.31 11.84
CA ARG A 224 1.48 39.97 11.73
C ARG A 224 0.41 38.91 11.46
N LEU A 225 -0.72 38.98 12.17
CA LEU A 225 -1.84 38.08 11.96
C LEU A 225 -2.42 38.20 10.53
N ALA A 226 -2.64 39.43 10.07
CA ALA A 226 -3.14 39.67 8.70
C ALA A 226 -2.16 39.14 7.64
N MET A 227 -0.86 39.26 7.87
CA MET A 227 0.16 38.72 6.98
C MET A 227 0.13 37.19 6.91
N GLN A 228 0.03 36.51 8.06
CA GLN A 228 -0.08 35.05 8.10
C GLN A 228 -1.36 34.54 7.42
N ILE A 229 -2.51 35.16 7.70
CA ILE A 229 -3.80 34.83 7.08
C ILE A 229 -3.75 35.05 5.56
N SER A 230 -3.20 36.17 5.09
CA SER A 230 -3.12 36.45 3.65
C SER A 230 -2.20 35.47 2.92
N ARG A 231 -1.14 34.98 3.58
CA ARG A 231 -0.24 33.95 3.05
C ARG A 231 -0.93 32.58 2.92
N ILE A 232 -1.75 32.20 3.90
CA ILE A 232 -2.55 30.97 3.82
C ILE A 232 -3.56 31.09 2.67
N GLN A 233 -4.24 32.24 2.59
CA GLN A 233 -5.22 32.50 1.54
C GLN A 233 -4.62 32.47 0.13
N SER A 234 -3.43 33.04 -0.06
CA SER A 234 -2.75 33.04 -1.36
C SER A 234 -2.36 31.63 -1.79
N ARG A 235 -1.82 30.81 -0.88
CA ARG A 235 -1.48 29.40 -1.15
C ARG A 235 -2.72 28.56 -1.46
N LEU A 236 -3.83 28.80 -0.77
CA LEU A 236 -5.08 28.09 -1.03
C LEU A 236 -5.63 28.42 -2.43
N ARG A 237 -5.54 29.69 -2.86
CA ARG A 237 -5.89 30.08 -4.23
C ARG A 237 -4.96 29.47 -5.27
N GLU A 238 -3.65 29.47 -5.00
CA GLU A 238 -2.65 28.88 -5.89
C GLU A 238 -2.90 27.38 -6.07
N ARG A 239 -3.15 26.64 -4.97
CA ARG A 239 -3.55 25.22 -5.02
C ARG A 239 -4.73 25.02 -5.97
N ASN A 240 -5.80 25.79 -5.81
CA ASN A 240 -7.00 25.64 -6.63
C ASN A 240 -6.74 25.96 -8.12
N GLN A 241 -5.90 26.95 -8.41
CA GLN A 241 -5.48 27.24 -9.79
C GLN A 241 -4.68 26.08 -10.39
N GLN A 242 -3.74 25.51 -9.63
CA GLN A 242 -2.93 24.39 -10.13
C GLN A 242 -3.79 23.13 -10.40
N ILE A 243 -4.83 22.89 -9.59
CA ILE A 243 -5.79 21.79 -9.83
C ILE A 243 -6.57 22.00 -11.13
N LEU A 244 -7.04 23.22 -11.38
CA LEU A 244 -7.73 23.54 -12.63
C LEU A 244 -6.83 23.29 -13.86
N ILE A 245 -5.55 23.65 -13.77
CA ILE A 245 -4.57 23.42 -14.84
C ILE A 245 -4.27 21.93 -15.04
N HIS A 246 -4.20 21.12 -13.97
CA HIS A 246 -3.95 19.68 -14.09
C HIS A 246 -5.13 18.89 -14.67
N LYS A 247 -6.33 19.49 -14.73
CA LYS A 247 -7.55 18.86 -15.24
C LYS A 247 -7.90 19.23 -16.69
N SER A 248 -7.32 20.31 -17.22
CA SER A 248 -7.53 20.77 -18.60
C SER A 248 -6.58 20.07 -19.56
#